data_AF-A0A453A772-F1
#
_entry.id   AF-A0A453A772-F1
#
_cell.length_a   1.000
_cell.length_b   1.000
_cell.length_c   1.000
_cell.angle_alpha   90.00
_cell.angle_beta   90.00
_cell.angle_gamma   90.00
#
_symmetry.space_group_name_H-M   'P 1'
#
loop_
_entity.id
_entity.type
_entity.pdbx_description
1 polymer ?
#
loop_
_entity_poly.entity_id
_entity_poly.type
_entity_poly.pdbx_seq_one_letter_code
_entity_poly.pdbx_strand_id
1 'polypeptide(L)'
;MLDDTFDMHATLEEAEKLTEAIQRWDESAVFLLPEYLKKFYVRLMNTFIEIEHELKPDHKYRVAYCRKAIQTLCRSYQQESEWFHNSYIPSFENHLKCSLISSAIAMLSVVLLVGMGDEATREAFEWAIGCTDAVMAGSVVARLANDMTSFKNGKNKKDVASSVDSYINQYHVTGDVAFAVLDNMVEDAWKTTNQARFDRRAMLPLVERVARMTKSMVFTYHHKKDRYTFSRLNKDRVKQQFVDPIPL
;
A
#
# COMPACT_ATOMS: atom_id res chain seq x y z
N MET A 1 -0.01 9.15 -6.60
CA MET A 1 -0.24 9.26 -8.05
C MET A 1 -1.16 8.17 -8.56
N LEU A 2 -0.80 6.88 -8.48
CA LEU A 2 -1.70 5.79 -8.90
C LEU A 2 -2.98 5.81 -8.06
N ASP A 3 -2.83 5.76 -6.74
CA ASP A 3 -3.90 5.92 -5.73
C ASP A 3 -4.83 7.11 -6.04
N ASP A 4 -4.28 8.33 -6.04
CA ASP A 4 -5.03 9.56 -6.38
C ASP A 4 -5.78 9.48 -7.73
N THR A 5 -5.21 8.77 -8.71
CA THR A 5 -5.82 8.62 -10.02
C THR A 5 -7.11 7.81 -9.93
N PHE A 6 -7.10 6.70 -9.18
CA PHE A 6 -8.30 5.87 -8.97
C PHE A 6 -9.32 6.56 -8.04
N ASP A 7 -8.86 7.29 -7.03
CA ASP A 7 -9.77 7.91 -6.04
C ASP A 7 -10.46 9.17 -6.57
N MET A 8 -9.74 10.02 -7.30
CA MET A 8 -10.15 11.41 -7.49
C MET A 8 -10.27 11.84 -8.96
N HIS A 9 -9.50 11.23 -9.86
CA HIS A 9 -9.28 11.78 -11.20
C HIS A 9 -9.91 10.96 -12.32
N ALA A 10 -9.69 9.65 -12.34
CA ALA A 10 -10.20 8.78 -13.40
C ALA A 10 -11.72 8.58 -13.26
N THR A 11 -12.40 8.47 -14.38
CA THR A 11 -13.72 7.82 -14.42
C THR A 11 -13.56 6.31 -14.28
N LEU A 12 -14.65 5.59 -13.99
CA LEU A 12 -14.62 4.12 -13.96
C LEU A 12 -14.09 3.51 -15.27
N GLU A 13 -14.52 4.01 -16.43
CA GLU A 13 -14.05 3.56 -17.74
C GLU A 13 -12.55 3.86 -17.96
N GLU A 14 -12.07 5.01 -17.49
CA GLU A 14 -10.65 5.36 -17.56
C GLU A 14 -9.80 4.50 -16.61
N ALA A 15 -10.32 4.16 -15.43
CA ALA A 15 -9.69 3.26 -14.46
C ALA A 15 -9.57 1.82 -15.01
N GLU A 16 -10.61 1.33 -15.71
CA GLU A 16 -10.58 0.04 -16.41
C GLU A 16 -9.49 0.01 -17.48
N LYS A 17 -9.42 1.03 -18.33
CA LYS A 17 -8.37 1.16 -19.37
C LYS A 17 -6.97 1.27 -18.78
N LEU A 18 -6.80 2.02 -17.69
CA LEU A 18 -5.53 2.13 -16.98
C LEU A 18 -5.11 0.78 -16.39
N THR A 19 -6.06 0.06 -15.79
CA THR A 19 -5.84 -1.27 -15.27
C THR A 19 -5.42 -2.22 -16.38
N GLU A 20 -6.14 -2.25 -17.50
CA GLU A 20 -5.80 -3.06 -18.67
C GLU A 20 -4.37 -2.76 -19.14
N ALA A 21 -4.01 -1.48 -19.28
CA ALA A 21 -2.67 -1.09 -19.72
C ALA A 21 -1.58 -1.57 -18.76
N ILE A 22 -1.78 -1.41 -17.44
CA ILE A 22 -0.84 -1.89 -16.41
C ILE A 22 -0.79 -3.42 -16.37
N GLN A 23 -1.89 -4.13 -16.62
CA GLN A 23 -1.86 -5.60 -16.71
C GLN A 23 -1.07 -6.08 -17.93
N ARG A 24 -1.22 -5.40 -19.07
CA ARG A 24 -0.52 -5.75 -20.31
C ARG A 24 0.97 -5.42 -20.25
N TRP A 25 1.32 -4.31 -19.59
CA TRP A 25 2.69 -3.87 -19.32
C TRP A 25 3.56 -3.76 -20.59
N ASP A 26 3.02 -3.17 -21.64
CA ASP A 26 3.72 -2.92 -22.91
C ASP A 26 3.54 -1.47 -23.39
N GLU A 27 4.44 -1.01 -24.24
CA GLU A 27 4.41 0.38 -24.74
C GLU A 27 3.15 0.69 -25.56
N SER A 28 2.61 -0.29 -26.30
CA SER A 28 1.43 -0.06 -27.16
C SER A 28 0.15 0.12 -26.35
N ALA A 29 0.11 -0.32 -25.08
CA ALA A 29 -1.03 -0.09 -24.20
C ALA A 29 -1.29 1.41 -23.93
N VAL A 30 -0.32 2.30 -24.18
CA VAL A 30 -0.50 3.75 -24.07
C VAL A 30 -1.65 4.26 -24.95
N PHE A 31 -1.95 3.59 -26.07
CA PHE A 31 -3.02 3.99 -26.98
C PHE A 31 -4.43 3.72 -26.43
N LEU A 32 -4.54 2.91 -25.37
CA LEU A 32 -5.82 2.69 -24.65
C LEU A 32 -6.22 3.91 -23.81
N LEU A 33 -5.26 4.76 -23.46
CA LEU A 33 -5.41 5.74 -22.39
C LEU A 33 -5.77 7.14 -22.92
N PRO A 34 -6.56 7.94 -22.16
CA PRO A 34 -6.71 9.37 -22.42
C PRO A 34 -5.38 10.11 -22.21
N GLU A 35 -5.25 11.30 -22.81
CA GLU A 35 -3.98 12.01 -22.94
C GLU A 35 -3.24 12.26 -21.62
N TYR A 36 -3.95 12.57 -20.54
CA TYR A 36 -3.33 12.79 -19.23
C TYR A 36 -2.79 11.49 -18.60
N LEU A 37 -3.48 10.36 -18.79
CA LEU A 37 -3.05 9.05 -18.31
C LEU A 37 -1.93 8.45 -19.14
N LYS A 38 -1.82 8.80 -20.43
CA LYS A 38 -0.66 8.41 -21.25
C LYS A 38 0.65 8.86 -20.62
N LYS A 39 0.70 10.12 -20.19
CA LYS A 39 1.90 10.69 -19.54
C LYS A 39 2.25 9.95 -18.25
N PHE A 40 1.23 9.63 -17.45
CA PHE A 40 1.41 8.86 -16.22
C PHE A 40 1.94 7.44 -16.52
N TYR A 41 1.32 6.73 -17.46
CA TYR A 41 1.73 5.37 -17.84
C TYR A 41 3.16 5.33 -18.41
N VAL A 42 3.51 6.25 -19.31
CA VAL A 42 4.88 6.35 -19.84
C VAL A 42 5.89 6.61 -18.72
N ARG A 43 5.56 7.51 -17.76
CA ARG A 43 6.45 7.76 -16.61
C ARG A 43 6.60 6.52 -15.71
N LEU A 44 5.52 5.77 -15.49
CA LEU A 44 5.56 4.51 -14.76
C LEU A 44 6.51 3.51 -15.43
N MET A 45 6.33 3.29 -16.75
CA MET A 45 7.18 2.37 -17.52
C MET A 45 8.65 2.78 -17.50
N ASN A 46 8.94 4.07 -17.74
CA ASN A 46 10.30 4.60 -17.69
C ASN A 46 10.94 4.46 -16.32
N THR A 47 10.17 4.64 -15.23
CA THR A 47 10.69 4.45 -13.86
C THR A 47 11.17 3.01 -13.64
N PHE A 48 10.48 2.01 -14.22
CA PHE A 48 10.91 0.63 -14.12
C PHE A 48 12.17 0.33 -14.93
N ILE A 49 12.30 0.94 -16.11
CA ILE A 49 13.52 0.85 -16.93
C ILE A 49 14.70 1.50 -16.18
N GLU A 50 14.50 2.70 -15.61
CA GLU A 50 15.49 3.39 -14.78
C GLU A 50 15.94 2.50 -13.60
N ILE A 51 14.99 1.90 -12.86
CA ILE A 51 15.31 0.96 -11.77
C ILE A 51 16.09 -0.26 -12.28
N GLU A 52 15.70 -0.85 -13.40
CA GLU A 52 16.39 -2.01 -13.97
C GLU A 52 17.83 -1.68 -14.39
N HIS A 53 18.07 -0.48 -14.88
CA HIS A 53 19.39 -0.01 -15.29
C HIS A 53 20.36 0.18 -14.11
N GLU A 54 19.84 0.54 -12.94
CA GLU A 54 20.63 0.67 -11.70
C GLU A 54 20.98 -0.69 -11.07
N LEU A 55 20.38 -1.79 -11.53
CA LEU A 55 20.62 -3.13 -10.98
C LEU A 55 21.77 -3.86 -11.69
N LYS A 56 22.54 -4.63 -10.91
CA LYS A 56 23.49 -5.61 -11.43
C LYS A 56 22.78 -6.58 -12.39
N PRO A 57 23.46 -7.10 -13.44
CA PRO A 57 22.84 -8.01 -14.41
C PRO A 57 22.09 -9.20 -13.80
N ASP A 58 22.65 -9.81 -12.76
CA ASP A 58 22.09 -10.94 -12.03
C ASP A 58 20.96 -10.55 -11.06
N HIS A 59 20.72 -9.27 -10.83
CA HIS A 59 19.64 -8.73 -9.98
C HIS A 59 18.43 -8.23 -10.79
N LYS A 60 18.53 -8.09 -12.12
CA LYS A 60 17.44 -7.52 -12.95
C LYS A 60 16.11 -8.27 -12.85
N TYR A 61 16.15 -9.58 -12.55
CA TYR A 61 14.94 -10.37 -12.33
C TYR A 61 14.02 -9.82 -11.22
N ARG A 62 14.56 -9.04 -10.28
CA ARG A 62 13.81 -8.41 -9.18
C ARG A 62 12.71 -7.47 -9.67
N VAL A 63 12.93 -6.83 -10.82
CA VAL A 63 11.97 -5.90 -11.44
C VAL A 63 10.66 -6.61 -11.80
N ALA A 64 10.72 -7.90 -12.17
CA ALA A 64 9.52 -8.69 -12.46
C ALA A 64 8.62 -8.86 -11.22
N TYR A 65 9.19 -8.97 -10.01
CA TYR A 65 8.42 -9.00 -8.76
C TYR A 65 7.75 -7.65 -8.49
N CYS A 66 8.47 -6.54 -8.67
CA CYS A 66 7.90 -5.20 -8.52
C CYS A 66 6.73 -4.97 -9.49
N ARG A 67 6.88 -5.41 -10.74
CA ARG A 67 5.82 -5.33 -11.75
C ARG A 67 4.59 -6.10 -11.30
N LYS A 68 4.76 -7.35 -10.88
CA LYS A 68 3.66 -8.19 -10.39
C LYS A 68 2.97 -7.57 -9.17
N ALA A 69 3.74 -6.94 -8.29
CA ALA A 69 3.22 -6.25 -7.11
C ALA A 69 2.37 -5.03 -7.48
N ILE A 70 2.83 -4.18 -8.41
CA ILE A 70 2.05 -3.03 -8.92
C ILE A 70 0.81 -3.50 -9.66
N GLN A 71 0.91 -4.54 -10.49
CA GLN A 71 -0.26 -5.11 -11.18
C GLN A 71 -1.32 -5.59 -10.21
N THR A 72 -0.90 -6.17 -9.08
CA THR A 72 -1.81 -6.64 -8.03
C THR A 72 -2.45 -5.49 -7.28
N LEU A 73 -1.67 -4.46 -6.93
CA LEU A 73 -2.16 -3.21 -6.33
C LEU A 73 -3.16 -2.49 -7.25
N CYS A 74 -2.88 -2.41 -8.54
CA CYS A 74 -3.75 -1.77 -9.51
C CYS A 74 -5.11 -2.48 -9.61
N ARG A 75 -5.14 -3.82 -9.53
CA ARG A 75 -6.41 -4.58 -9.49
C ARG A 75 -7.22 -4.29 -8.25
N SER A 76 -6.59 -4.13 -7.08
CA SER A 76 -7.34 -3.75 -5.87
C SER A 76 -7.91 -2.33 -5.95
N TYR A 77 -7.17 -1.37 -6.51
CA TYR A 77 -7.70 -0.02 -6.72
C TYR A 77 -8.87 0.02 -7.70
N GLN A 78 -8.79 -0.75 -8.80
CA GLN A 78 -9.91 -0.93 -9.71
C GLN A 78 -11.14 -1.48 -8.98
N GLN A 79 -10.97 -2.50 -8.14
CA GLN A 79 -12.08 -3.08 -7.39
C GLN A 79 -12.71 -2.09 -6.41
N GLU A 80 -11.91 -1.27 -5.71
CA GLU A 80 -12.41 -0.21 -4.82
C GLU A 80 -13.15 0.88 -5.61
N SER A 81 -12.64 1.25 -6.78
CA SER A 81 -13.30 2.19 -7.70
C SER A 81 -14.67 1.66 -8.15
N GLU A 82 -14.77 0.38 -8.52
CA GLU A 82 -16.04 -0.27 -8.86
C GLU A 82 -17.03 -0.25 -7.68
N TRP A 83 -16.58 -0.53 -6.46
CA TRP A 83 -17.42 -0.48 -5.28
C TRP A 83 -17.96 0.94 -5.04
N PHE A 84 -17.08 1.94 -5.12
CA PHE A 84 -17.47 3.34 -4.99
C PHE A 84 -18.52 3.75 -6.04
N HIS A 85 -18.23 3.51 -7.32
CA HIS A 85 -19.12 3.93 -8.42
C HIS A 85 -20.47 3.22 -8.43
N ASN A 86 -20.54 1.99 -7.93
CA ASN A 86 -21.78 1.23 -7.80
C ASN A 86 -22.49 1.45 -6.45
N SER A 87 -22.00 2.35 -5.59
CA SER A 87 -22.50 2.55 -4.22
C SER A 87 -22.61 1.24 -3.42
N TYR A 88 -21.68 0.32 -3.68
CA TYR A 88 -21.66 -1.01 -3.10
C TYR A 88 -20.74 -1.04 -1.88
N ILE A 89 -21.28 -1.50 -0.75
CA ILE A 89 -20.50 -1.75 0.47
C ILE A 89 -20.32 -3.28 0.59
N PRO A 90 -19.11 -3.81 0.34
CA PRO A 90 -18.85 -5.25 0.52
C PRO A 90 -19.00 -5.68 1.99
N SER A 91 -19.03 -7.00 2.22
CA SER A 91 -18.81 -7.54 3.57
C SER A 91 -17.44 -7.11 4.08
N PHE A 92 -17.29 -6.95 5.38
CA PHE A 92 -16.04 -6.63 6.04
C PHE A 92 -14.90 -7.56 5.62
N GLU A 93 -15.14 -8.87 5.50
CA GLU A 93 -14.09 -9.82 5.10
C GLU A 93 -13.66 -9.63 3.64
N ASN A 94 -14.61 -9.36 2.74
CA ASN A 94 -14.31 -9.11 1.33
C ASN A 94 -13.64 -7.74 1.14
N HIS A 95 -14.13 -6.71 1.84
CA HIS A 95 -13.50 -5.40 1.94
C HIS A 95 -12.05 -5.54 2.37
N LEU A 96 -11.82 -6.23 3.49
CA LEU A 96 -10.51 -6.33 4.10
C LEU A 96 -9.53 -7.03 3.16
N LYS A 97 -9.93 -8.15 2.52
CA LYS A 97 -9.08 -8.84 1.54
C LYS A 97 -8.58 -7.92 0.42
N CYS A 98 -9.45 -7.06 -0.12
CA CYS A 98 -9.06 -6.10 -1.15
C CYS A 98 -8.21 -4.96 -0.58
N SER A 99 -8.68 -4.36 0.51
CA SER A 99 -8.12 -3.13 1.06
C SER A 99 -6.76 -3.32 1.76
N LEU A 100 -6.44 -4.56 2.19
CA LEU A 100 -5.09 -4.92 2.61
C LEU A 100 -4.08 -4.85 1.46
N ILE A 101 -4.50 -5.15 0.24
CA ILE A 101 -3.67 -4.99 -0.95
C ILE A 101 -3.62 -3.51 -1.36
N SER A 102 -4.76 -2.80 -1.37
CA SER A 102 -4.83 -1.37 -1.73
C SER A 102 -4.06 -0.45 -0.78
N SER A 103 -3.79 -0.90 0.45
CA SER A 103 -2.87 -0.22 1.39
C SER A 103 -1.45 0.00 0.86
N ALA A 104 -1.09 -0.63 -0.27
CA ALA A 104 0.21 -0.61 -0.92
C ALA A 104 1.37 -1.21 -0.11
N ILE A 105 1.16 -1.66 1.13
CA ILE A 105 2.24 -2.22 1.97
C ILE A 105 2.81 -3.51 1.40
N ALA A 106 1.98 -4.39 0.83
CA ALA A 106 2.46 -5.60 0.16
C ALA A 106 3.39 -5.25 -1.01
N MET A 107 3.02 -4.25 -1.82
CA MET A 107 3.84 -3.77 -2.93
C MET A 107 5.13 -3.10 -2.45
N LEU A 108 5.04 -2.23 -1.45
CA LEU A 108 6.20 -1.57 -0.86
C LEU A 108 7.16 -2.60 -0.23
N SER A 109 6.65 -3.66 0.38
CA SER A 109 7.49 -4.74 0.94
C SER A 109 8.35 -5.42 -0.11
N VAL A 110 7.87 -5.54 -1.34
CA VAL A 110 8.66 -6.04 -2.49
C VAL A 110 9.68 -4.99 -2.94
N VAL A 111 9.22 -3.74 -3.16
CA VAL A 111 10.07 -2.66 -3.69
C VAL A 111 11.23 -2.32 -2.74
N LEU A 112 11.00 -2.36 -1.43
CA LEU A 112 12.01 -2.07 -0.40
C LEU A 112 13.22 -3.01 -0.45
N LEU A 113 13.06 -4.23 -0.98
CA LEU A 113 14.13 -5.23 -1.04
C LEU A 113 15.02 -5.09 -2.28
N VAL A 114 14.54 -4.41 -3.33
CA VAL A 114 15.21 -4.32 -4.64
C VAL A 114 16.67 -3.86 -4.54
N GLY A 115 16.90 -2.83 -3.73
CA GLY A 115 18.21 -2.21 -3.53
C GLY A 115 19.05 -2.79 -2.39
N MET A 116 18.63 -3.87 -1.71
CA MET A 116 19.33 -4.40 -0.53
C MET A 116 20.55 -5.28 -0.87
N GLY A 117 21.19 -5.06 -2.02
CA GLY A 117 22.39 -5.80 -2.42
C GLY A 117 22.14 -7.31 -2.55
N ASP A 118 23.13 -8.11 -2.15
CA ASP A 118 23.13 -9.56 -2.35
C ASP A 118 22.30 -10.30 -1.26
N GLU A 119 21.94 -9.63 -0.17
CA GLU A 119 21.05 -10.16 0.87
C GLU A 119 19.61 -10.37 0.39
N ALA A 120 19.18 -9.62 -0.63
CA ALA A 120 17.86 -9.75 -1.25
C ALA A 120 17.83 -10.91 -2.26
N THR A 121 17.79 -12.12 -1.72
CA THR A 121 17.73 -13.36 -2.52
C THR A 121 16.37 -13.54 -3.19
N ARG A 122 16.26 -14.51 -4.11
CA ARG A 122 15.00 -14.83 -4.76
C ARG A 122 13.94 -15.30 -3.76
N GLU A 123 14.34 -16.08 -2.76
CA GLU A 123 13.47 -16.55 -1.67
C GLU A 123 12.83 -15.38 -0.91
N ALA A 124 13.58 -14.29 -0.73
CA ALA A 124 13.05 -13.09 -0.10
C ALA A 124 11.95 -12.41 -0.94
N PHE A 125 12.13 -12.36 -2.26
CA PHE A 125 11.12 -11.81 -3.16
C PHE A 125 9.87 -12.70 -3.22
N GLU A 126 10.03 -14.03 -3.23
CA GLU A 126 8.91 -14.97 -3.15
C GLU A 126 8.14 -14.83 -1.82
N TRP A 127 8.86 -14.67 -0.71
CA TRP A 127 8.23 -14.38 0.57
C TRP A 127 7.47 -13.04 0.55
N ALA A 128 8.10 -11.97 0.08
CA ALA A 128 7.51 -10.63 0.07
C ALA A 128 6.27 -10.55 -0.83
N ILE A 129 6.34 -11.09 -2.05
CA ILE A 129 5.21 -11.11 -2.99
C ILE A 129 4.10 -12.07 -2.53
N GLY A 130 4.45 -13.11 -1.76
CA GLY A 130 3.50 -14.04 -1.17
C GLY A 130 2.56 -13.39 -0.16
N CYS A 131 2.88 -12.19 0.33
CA CYS A 131 2.04 -11.41 1.25
C CYS A 131 1.59 -12.24 2.46
N THR A 132 2.55 -12.84 3.16
CA THR A 132 2.30 -13.64 4.38
C THR A 132 2.88 -12.95 5.61
N ASP A 133 2.53 -13.43 6.81
CA ASP A 133 3.10 -13.02 8.10
C ASP A 133 3.31 -11.51 8.30
N ALA A 134 4.55 -11.03 8.40
CA ALA A 134 4.90 -9.64 8.63
C ALA A 134 4.46 -8.71 7.50
N VAL A 135 4.42 -9.18 6.25
CA VAL A 135 3.93 -8.39 5.11
C VAL A 135 2.42 -8.18 5.25
N MET A 136 1.67 -9.28 5.47
CA MET A 136 0.22 -9.21 5.68
C MET A 136 -0.14 -8.40 6.93
N ALA A 137 0.55 -8.65 8.04
CA ALA A 137 0.39 -7.89 9.27
C ALA A 137 0.70 -6.41 9.08
N GLY A 138 1.73 -6.08 8.28
CA GLY A 138 2.04 -4.71 7.89
C GLY A 138 0.88 -4.05 7.16
N SER A 139 0.27 -4.74 6.20
CA SER A 139 -0.93 -4.28 5.50
C SER A 139 -2.10 -4.05 6.47
N VAL A 140 -2.32 -4.96 7.42
CA VAL A 140 -3.40 -4.82 8.43
C VAL A 140 -3.19 -3.56 9.26
N VAL A 141 -1.99 -3.38 9.82
CA VAL A 141 -1.66 -2.20 10.62
C VAL A 141 -1.88 -0.92 9.82
N ALA A 142 -1.38 -0.86 8.59
CA ALA A 142 -1.49 0.34 7.76
C ALA A 142 -2.93 0.65 7.37
N ARG A 143 -3.66 -0.34 6.87
CA ARG A 143 -5.03 -0.18 6.38
C ARG A 143 -5.98 0.24 7.48
N LEU A 144 -5.97 -0.47 8.60
CA LEU A 144 -6.88 -0.20 9.71
C LEU A 144 -6.53 1.13 10.40
N ALA A 145 -5.25 1.47 10.53
CA ALA A 145 -4.85 2.78 11.05
C ALA A 145 -5.29 3.93 10.14
N ASN A 146 -5.19 3.78 8.81
CA ASN A 146 -5.72 4.75 7.86
C ASN A 146 -7.25 4.86 7.99
N ASP A 147 -7.97 3.75 7.91
CA ASP A 147 -9.45 3.75 7.94
C ASP A 147 -10.02 4.39 9.21
N MET A 148 -9.50 4.03 10.38
CA MET A 148 -9.93 4.64 11.63
C MET A 148 -9.60 6.13 11.71
N THR A 149 -8.49 6.55 11.09
CA THR A 149 -8.10 7.96 11.03
C THR A 149 -9.04 8.75 10.12
N SER A 150 -9.35 8.21 8.94
CA SER A 150 -10.24 8.82 7.96
C SER A 150 -11.68 8.84 8.45
N PHE A 151 -12.16 7.77 9.09
CA PHE A 151 -13.49 7.74 9.71
C PHE A 151 -13.66 8.82 10.78
N LYS A 152 -12.64 9.05 11.62
CA LYS A 152 -12.70 10.03 12.70
C LYS A 152 -12.61 11.49 12.24
N ASN A 153 -11.79 11.77 11.22
CA ASN A 153 -11.54 13.14 10.76
C ASN A 153 -12.32 13.54 9.51
N GLY A 154 -13.07 12.60 8.93
CA GLY A 154 -13.67 12.74 7.60
C GLY A 154 -12.76 12.18 6.52
N LYS A 155 -13.37 11.46 5.58
CA LYS A 155 -12.77 10.94 4.34
C LYS A 155 -13.15 11.83 3.16
N ASN A 156 -12.46 11.72 2.03
CA ASN A 156 -12.89 12.45 0.83
C ASN A 156 -14.25 11.93 0.37
N LYS A 157 -15.05 12.80 -0.23
CA LYS A 157 -16.39 12.45 -0.73
C LYS A 157 -16.38 11.36 -1.81
N LYS A 158 -15.23 11.18 -2.46
CA LYS A 158 -15.02 10.17 -3.50
C LYS A 158 -14.41 8.87 -2.98
N ASP A 159 -14.09 8.78 -1.69
CA ASP A 159 -13.51 7.58 -1.12
C ASP A 159 -14.59 6.49 -0.98
N VAL A 160 -14.19 5.26 -1.28
CA VAL A 160 -14.98 4.05 -1.02
C VAL A 160 -15.34 3.92 0.47
N ALA A 161 -16.33 3.08 0.79
CA ALA A 161 -16.58 2.67 2.17
C ALA A 161 -15.30 2.10 2.79
N SER A 162 -14.93 2.54 4.00
CA SER A 162 -13.76 2.07 4.72
C SER A 162 -14.00 0.69 5.34
N SER A 163 -12.95 0.07 5.91
CA SER A 163 -13.13 -1.16 6.70
C SER A 163 -14.02 -0.95 7.94
N VAL A 164 -13.99 0.24 8.54
CA VAL A 164 -14.90 0.63 9.62
C VAL A 164 -16.35 0.68 9.12
N ASP A 165 -16.59 1.35 7.99
CA ASP A 165 -17.92 1.46 7.39
C ASP A 165 -18.48 0.07 7.04
N SER A 166 -17.65 -0.79 6.45
CA SER A 166 -18.03 -2.15 6.07
C SER A 166 -18.36 -3.01 7.30
N TYR A 167 -17.61 -2.87 8.40
CA TYR A 167 -17.89 -3.58 9.65
C TYR A 167 -19.21 -3.13 10.28
N ILE A 168 -19.44 -1.81 10.37
CA ILE A 168 -20.69 -1.23 10.88
C ILE A 168 -21.88 -1.69 10.03
N ASN A 169 -21.74 -1.66 8.71
CA ASN A 169 -22.80 -2.05 7.78
C ASN A 169 -23.19 -3.53 7.92
N GLN A 170 -22.22 -4.43 8.06
CA GLN A 170 -22.47 -5.88 8.16
C GLN A 170 -23.00 -6.31 9.52
N TYR A 171 -22.46 -5.77 10.61
CA TYR A 171 -22.76 -6.22 11.97
C TYR A 171 -23.75 -5.31 12.71
N HIS A 172 -24.14 -4.19 12.11
CA HIS A 172 -25.10 -3.22 12.66
C HIS A 172 -24.71 -2.69 14.05
N VAL A 173 -23.41 -2.42 14.25
CA VAL A 173 -22.83 -1.94 15.51
C VAL A 173 -22.43 -0.46 15.43
N THR A 174 -22.10 0.15 16.57
CA THR A 174 -21.59 1.53 16.59
C THR A 174 -20.14 1.61 16.11
N GLY A 175 -19.69 2.82 15.76
CA GLY A 175 -18.29 3.09 15.43
C GLY A 175 -17.32 2.70 16.55
N ASP A 176 -17.68 2.92 17.82
CA ASP A 176 -16.83 2.54 18.96
C ASP A 176 -16.62 1.02 19.05
N VAL A 177 -17.66 0.23 18.78
CA VAL A 177 -17.55 -1.24 18.74
C VAL A 177 -16.65 -1.67 17.58
N ALA A 178 -16.83 -1.09 16.39
CA ALA A 178 -15.97 -1.36 15.25
C ALA A 178 -14.50 -0.99 15.55
N PHE A 179 -14.25 0.16 16.18
CA PHE A 179 -12.89 0.59 16.56
C PHE A 179 -12.24 -0.40 17.52
N ALA A 180 -12.96 -0.88 18.54
CA ALA A 180 -12.41 -1.85 19.49
C ALA A 180 -11.99 -3.16 18.79
N VAL A 181 -12.78 -3.65 17.83
CA VAL A 181 -12.44 -4.86 17.06
C VAL A 181 -11.24 -4.62 16.16
N LEU A 182 -11.22 -3.50 15.42
CA LEU A 182 -10.12 -3.18 14.51
C LEU A 182 -8.81 -2.88 15.25
N ASP A 183 -8.86 -2.20 16.40
CA ASP A 183 -7.67 -1.97 17.24
C ASP A 183 -7.11 -3.32 17.77
N ASN A 184 -7.97 -4.28 18.18
CA ASN A 184 -7.52 -5.64 18.54
C ASN A 184 -6.83 -6.36 17.36
N MET A 185 -7.37 -6.23 16.13
CA MET A 185 -6.74 -6.80 14.94
C MET A 185 -5.37 -6.16 14.66
N VAL A 186 -5.21 -4.85 14.92
CA VAL A 186 -3.93 -4.16 14.83
C VAL A 186 -2.94 -4.70 15.86
N GLU A 187 -3.37 -4.95 17.09
CA GLU A 187 -2.52 -5.55 18.14
C GLU A 187 -2.04 -6.96 17.76
N ASP A 188 -2.93 -7.80 17.21
CA ASP A 188 -2.57 -9.15 16.76
C ASP A 188 -1.64 -9.12 15.55
N ALA A 189 -1.82 -8.16 14.64
CA ALA A 189 -0.89 -7.92 13.56
C ALA A 189 0.50 -7.55 14.09
N TRP A 190 0.60 -6.72 15.14
CA TRP A 190 1.89 -6.41 15.78
C TRP A 190 2.58 -7.64 16.37
N LYS A 191 1.83 -8.52 17.03
CA LYS A 191 2.37 -9.80 17.53
C LYS A 191 2.92 -10.64 16.38
N THR A 192 2.19 -10.72 15.28
CA THR A 192 2.60 -11.44 14.06
C THR A 192 3.87 -10.85 13.45
N THR A 193 3.96 -9.51 13.31
CA THR A 193 5.17 -8.84 12.81
C THR A 193 6.39 -9.12 13.69
N ASN A 194 6.22 -9.21 15.01
CA ASN A 194 7.30 -9.54 15.93
C ASN A 194 7.69 -11.02 15.82
N GLN A 195 6.72 -11.93 15.79
CA GLN A 195 6.94 -13.37 15.68
C GLN A 195 7.71 -13.72 14.39
N ALA A 196 7.37 -13.10 13.27
CA ALA A 196 8.03 -13.33 11.99
C ALA A 196 9.55 -13.10 12.02
N ARG A 197 10.07 -12.21 12.90
CA ARG A 197 11.53 -12.00 13.05
C ARG A 197 12.23 -13.21 13.67
N PHE A 198 11.52 -13.96 14.51
CA PHE A 198 12.02 -15.21 15.08
C PHE A 198 11.88 -16.36 14.08
N ASP A 199 10.71 -16.49 13.45
CA ASP A 199 10.42 -17.60 12.54
C ASP A 199 11.26 -17.53 11.25
N ARG A 200 11.54 -16.31 10.77
CA ARG A 200 12.31 -16.06 9.55
C ARG A 200 13.71 -15.54 9.86
N ARG A 201 14.36 -16.13 10.87
CA ARG A 201 15.70 -15.71 11.33
C ARG A 201 16.76 -15.68 10.21
N ALA A 202 16.66 -16.58 9.23
CA ALA A 202 17.57 -16.61 8.08
C ALA A 202 17.43 -15.39 7.14
N MET A 203 16.27 -14.71 7.13
CA MET A 203 15.99 -13.52 6.34
C MET A 203 15.83 -12.28 7.23
N LEU A 204 16.39 -12.29 8.44
CA LEU A 204 16.12 -11.28 9.46
C LEU A 204 16.33 -9.83 8.97
N PRO A 205 17.40 -9.46 8.26
CA PRO A 205 17.57 -8.08 7.77
C PRO A 205 16.41 -7.58 6.91
N LEU A 206 15.81 -8.48 6.11
CA LEU A 206 14.73 -8.19 5.19
C LEU A 206 13.39 -8.11 5.91
N VAL A 207 13.16 -9.02 6.86
CA VAL A 207 11.96 -9.01 7.72
C VAL A 207 11.97 -7.79 8.61
N GLU A 208 13.13 -7.39 9.13
CA GLU A 208 13.29 -6.12 9.86
C GLU A 208 12.99 -4.91 8.98
N ARG A 209 13.39 -4.94 7.70
CA ARG A 209 13.08 -3.85 6.76
C ARG A 209 11.57 -3.67 6.60
N VAL A 210 10.83 -4.76 6.42
CA VAL A 210 9.36 -4.75 6.35
C VAL A 210 8.77 -4.29 7.68
N ALA A 211 9.24 -4.81 8.82
CA ALA A 211 8.73 -4.41 10.13
C ALA A 211 8.97 -2.91 10.44
N ARG A 212 10.12 -2.35 10.00
CA ARG A 212 10.40 -0.91 10.12
C ARG A 212 9.46 -0.08 9.23
N MET A 213 9.09 -0.59 8.05
CA MET A 213 8.05 0.03 7.23
C MET A 213 6.69 0.01 7.93
N THR A 214 6.27 -1.10 8.53
CA THR A 214 5.04 -1.15 9.33
C THR A 214 5.04 -0.12 10.47
N LYS A 215 6.17 0.02 11.16
CA LYS A 215 6.34 1.03 12.22
C LYS A 215 6.16 2.46 11.69
N SER A 216 6.64 2.73 10.48
CA SER A 216 6.46 4.02 9.81
C SER A 216 4.98 4.39 9.63
N MET A 217 4.10 3.40 9.37
CA MET A 217 2.66 3.63 9.21
C MET A 217 2.00 4.11 10.50
N VAL A 218 2.43 3.58 11.65
CA VAL A 218 1.96 4.11 12.95
C VAL A 218 2.39 5.54 13.14
N PHE A 219 3.60 5.92 12.72
CA PHE A 219 4.03 7.31 12.79
C PHE A 219 3.20 8.22 11.86
N THR A 220 2.87 7.73 10.66
CA THR A 220 2.01 8.44 9.71
C THR A 220 0.65 8.73 10.34
N TYR A 221 -0.02 7.71 10.89
CA TYR A 221 -1.39 7.81 11.42
C TYR A 221 -1.49 8.06 12.93
N HIS A 222 -0.37 8.35 13.60
CA HIS A 222 -0.30 8.51 15.05
C HIS A 222 -1.31 9.54 15.58
N HIS A 223 -1.95 9.26 16.72
CA HIS A 223 -3.07 10.07 17.25
C HIS A 223 -4.23 10.25 16.27
N LYS A 224 -4.45 9.27 15.38
CA LYS A 224 -5.48 9.29 14.34
C LYS A 224 -5.37 10.59 13.52
N LYS A 225 -4.17 10.89 12.99
CA LYS A 225 -3.91 12.05 12.12
C LYS A 225 -3.25 11.57 10.84
N ASP A 226 -3.78 11.90 9.68
CA ASP A 226 -3.13 11.61 8.40
C ASP A 226 -2.03 12.64 8.12
N ARG A 227 -0.78 12.27 8.39
CA ARG A 227 0.37 13.15 8.11
C ARG A 227 0.96 12.97 6.71
N TYR A 228 0.44 12.03 5.93
CA TYR A 228 0.84 11.85 4.54
C TYR A 228 0.13 12.91 3.68
N THR A 229 -1.21 12.90 3.71
CA THR A 229 -2.03 13.87 2.97
C THR A 229 -1.87 15.27 3.54
N PHE A 230 -1.93 15.42 4.88
CA PHE A 230 -1.76 16.71 5.55
C PHE A 230 -0.31 16.90 6.02
N SER A 231 0.61 16.99 5.05
CA SER A 231 2.06 17.05 5.27
C SER A 231 2.55 18.15 6.23
N ARG A 232 1.76 19.22 6.41
CA ARG A 232 2.03 20.27 7.43
C ARG A 232 2.17 19.69 8.84
N LEU A 233 1.48 18.60 9.14
CA LEU A 233 1.56 17.89 10.42
C LEU A 233 2.90 17.16 10.65
N ASN A 234 3.72 17.01 9.60
CA ASN A 234 5.04 16.39 9.64
C ASN A 234 6.20 17.40 9.57
N LYS A 235 5.91 18.70 9.44
CA LYS A 235 6.92 19.75 9.18
C LYS A 235 8.08 19.73 10.19
N ASP A 236 7.78 19.65 11.48
CA ASP A 236 8.80 19.71 12.53
C ASP A 236 9.68 18.46 12.53
N ARG A 237 9.11 17.29 12.21
CA ARG A 237 9.88 16.05 12.10
C ARG A 237 10.81 16.06 10.89
N VAL A 238 10.35 16.55 9.75
CA VAL A 238 11.19 16.71 8.56
C VAL A 238 12.36 17.63 8.86
N LYS A 239 12.11 18.73 9.58
CA LYS A 239 13.19 19.63 10.02
C LYS A 239 14.19 18.92 10.93
N GLN A 240 13.72 18.25 11.97
CA GLN A 240 14.59 17.53 12.91
C GLN A 240 15.43 16.42 12.25
N GLN A 241 14.95 15.81 11.17
CA GLN A 241 15.65 14.70 10.51
C GLN A 241 16.59 15.16 9.40
N PHE A 242 16.27 16.24 8.70
CA PHE A 242 16.93 16.59 7.43
C PHE A 242 17.41 18.04 7.34
N VAL A 243 17.12 18.90 8.31
CA VAL A 243 17.46 20.33 8.26
C VAL A 243 18.27 20.75 9.47
N ASP A 244 17.76 20.46 10.67
CA ASP A 244 18.34 20.93 11.92
C ASP A 244 19.36 19.89 12.40
N PRO A 245 20.67 20.23 12.45
CA PRO A 245 21.67 19.32 12.98
C PRO A 245 21.46 19.12 14.49
N ILE A 246 21.85 17.96 15.00
CA ILE A 246 21.92 17.73 16.44
C ILE A 246 23.01 18.67 16.99
N PRO A 247 22.70 19.55 17.97
CA PRO A 247 23.72 20.38 18.61
C PRO A 247 24.82 19.50 19.19
N LEU A 248 26.07 19.84 18.89
CA LEU A 248 27.26 19.19 19.45
C LEU A 248 27.55 19.70 20.86
#